data_AF-A0A849BT83-F1
#
_entry.id   AF-A0A849BT83-F1
#
_cell.length_a   1.000
_cell.length_b   1.000
_cell.length_c   1.000
_cell.angle_alpha   90.00
_cell.angle_beta   90.00
_cell.angle_gamma   90.00
#
_symmetry.space_group_name_H-M   'P 1'
#
loop_
_entity.id
_entity.type
_entity.pdbx_description
1 polymer ?
#
loop_
_entity_poly.entity_id
_entity_poly.type
_entity_poly.pdbx_seq_one_letter_code
_entity_poly.pdbx_strand_id
1 'polypeptide(L)'
;MTADSAARGAFPRHPVTALAVLATATALAMGTWFSAAAVVPQLADAWDLSPTASALLTVGVQLGFVIGALVSAGTGLADAVPARRLLAVGAAAAALANAGLLLAAG
;
A
#
# COMPACT_ATOMS: atom_id res chain seq x y z
N MET A 1 -37.57 30.59 0.49
CA MET A 1 -37.83 29.13 0.52
C MET A 1 -38.33 28.72 -0.87
N THR A 2 -37.44 28.28 -1.79
CA THR A 2 -37.77 27.48 -3.02
C THR A 2 -36.61 27.30 -4.04
N ALA A 3 -35.43 27.92 -3.92
CA ALA A 3 -34.39 27.81 -4.97
C ALA A 3 -33.22 26.82 -4.71
N ASP A 4 -33.00 26.36 -3.46
CA ASP A 4 -31.81 25.55 -3.10
C ASP A 4 -31.99 24.02 -3.23
N SER A 5 -33.23 23.56 -3.42
CA SER A 5 -33.58 22.14 -3.48
C SER A 5 -33.24 21.48 -4.82
N ALA A 6 -33.07 22.26 -5.89
CA ALA A 6 -32.99 21.77 -7.26
C ALA A 6 -31.56 21.46 -7.73
N ALA A 7 -30.53 21.83 -6.97
CA ALA A 7 -29.11 21.68 -7.37
C ALA A 7 -28.39 20.47 -6.73
N ARG A 8 -29.05 19.69 -5.86
CA ARG A 8 -28.43 18.53 -5.19
C ARG A 8 -28.52 17.21 -5.98
N GLY A 9 -28.94 17.28 -7.25
CA GLY A 9 -29.34 16.12 -8.05
C GLY A 9 -28.40 15.75 -9.20
N ALA A 10 -27.08 15.76 -9.02
CA ALA A 10 -26.17 15.28 -10.06
C ALA A 10 -24.87 14.66 -9.52
N PHE A 11 -24.97 13.56 -8.76
CA PHE A 11 -23.86 12.60 -8.64
C PHE A 11 -24.15 11.26 -9.33
N PRO A 12 -24.25 11.20 -10.67
CA PRO A 12 -24.15 9.92 -11.36
C PRO A 12 -22.67 9.54 -11.53
N ARG A 13 -22.12 8.87 -10.52
CA ARG A 13 -20.97 7.96 -10.61
C ARG A 13 -21.21 6.86 -9.58
N HIS A 14 -21.37 5.60 -10.01
CA HIS A 14 -21.73 4.47 -9.14
C HIS A 14 -20.87 4.42 -7.85
N PRO A 15 -21.39 4.90 -6.70
CA PRO A 15 -20.59 5.08 -5.49
C PRO A 15 -20.14 3.74 -4.94
N VAL A 16 -20.99 2.71 -5.08
CA VAL A 16 -20.68 1.33 -4.73
C VAL A 16 -19.52 0.78 -5.55
N THR A 17 -19.46 1.06 -6.85
CA THR A 17 -18.36 0.61 -7.71
C THR A 17 -17.05 1.28 -7.32
N ALA A 18 -17.06 2.59 -7.04
CA ALA A 18 -15.88 3.31 -6.58
C ALA A 18 -15.37 2.78 -5.24
N LEU A 19 -16.27 2.54 -4.28
CA LEU A 19 -15.94 1.95 -2.99
C LEU A 19 -15.40 0.53 -3.13
N ALA A 20 -16.02 -0.32 -3.96
CA ALA A 20 -15.55 -1.67 -4.21
C ALA A 20 -14.13 -1.67 -4.80
N VAL A 21 -13.87 -0.82 -5.80
CA VAL A 21 -12.53 -0.68 -6.40
C VAL A 21 -11.50 -0.24 -5.36
N LEU A 22 -11.81 0.76 -4.53
CA LEU A 22 -10.90 1.23 -3.49
C LEU A 22 -10.68 0.18 -2.40
N ALA A 23 -11.73 -0.52 -1.96
CA ALA A 23 -11.63 -1.58 -0.96
C ALA A 23 -10.74 -2.72 -1.48
N THR A 24 -10.97 -3.19 -2.71
CA THR A 24 -10.13 -4.22 -3.33
C THR A 24 -8.69 -3.74 -3.51
N ALA A 25 -8.47 -2.52 -3.98
CA ALA A 25 -7.12 -1.96 -4.14
C ALA A 25 -6.38 -1.87 -2.80
N THR A 26 -7.04 -1.40 -1.74
CA THR A 26 -6.48 -1.35 -0.39
C THR A 26 -6.20 -2.76 0.16
N ALA A 27 -7.11 -3.72 -0.05
CA ALA A 27 -6.89 -5.10 0.36
C ALA A 27 -5.66 -5.72 -0.32
N LEU A 28 -5.49 -5.49 -1.63
CA LEU A 28 -4.31 -5.94 -2.38
C LEU A 28 -3.03 -5.26 -1.88
N ALA A 29 -3.07 -3.95 -1.62
CA ALA A 29 -1.93 -3.22 -1.07
C ALA A 29 -1.54 -3.74 0.33
N MET A 30 -2.52 -3.98 1.20
CA MET A 30 -2.28 -4.58 2.53
C MET A 30 -1.75 -6.01 2.41
N GLY A 31 -2.17 -6.77 1.40
CA GLY A 31 -1.58 -8.08 1.09
C GLY A 31 -0.07 -8.00 0.90
N THR A 32 0.42 -7.03 0.12
CA THR A 32 1.87 -6.82 -0.06
C THR A 32 2.57 -6.42 1.24
N TRP A 33 1.92 -5.63 2.09
CA TRP A 33 2.44 -5.21 3.38
C TRP A 33 2.62 -6.39 4.34
N PHE A 34 1.62 -7.25 4.44
CA PHE A 34 1.64 -8.40 5.36
C PHE A 34 2.42 -9.61 4.81
N SER A 35 2.72 -9.64 3.51
CA SER A 35 3.40 -10.77 2.87
C SER A 35 4.73 -11.12 3.54
N ALA A 36 5.53 -10.12 3.96
CA ALA A 36 6.81 -10.37 4.62
C ALA A 36 6.62 -11.13 5.94
N ALA A 37 5.74 -10.65 6.82
CA ALA A 37 5.46 -11.31 8.10
C ALA A 37 4.84 -12.71 7.93
N ALA A 38 4.07 -12.92 6.86
CA ALA A 38 3.46 -14.21 6.57
C ALA A 38 4.49 -15.29 6.21
N VAL A 39 5.57 -14.93 5.49
CA VAL A 39 6.59 -15.90 5.03
C VAL A 39 7.77 -16.06 6.00
N VAL A 40 7.93 -15.16 6.98
CA VAL A 40 9.04 -15.19 7.94
C VAL A 40 9.20 -16.54 8.65
N PRO A 41 8.15 -17.23 9.15
CA PRO A 41 8.32 -18.55 9.79
C PRO A 41 8.95 -19.58 8.84
N GLN A 42 8.49 -19.61 7.59
CA GLN A 42 8.99 -20.54 6.57
C GLN A 42 10.44 -20.22 6.19
N LEU A 43 10.79 -18.93 6.10
CA LEU A 43 12.16 -18.48 5.86
C LEU A 43 13.08 -18.79 7.05
N ALA A 44 12.58 -18.64 8.28
CA ALA A 44 13.34 -18.92 9.48
C ALA A 44 13.78 -20.39 9.53
N ASP A 45 12.86 -21.30 9.21
CA ASP A 45 13.14 -22.73 9.12
C ASP A 45 14.07 -23.06 7.94
N ALA A 46 13.87 -22.43 6.78
CA ALA A 46 14.64 -22.70 5.57
C ALA A 46 16.08 -22.16 5.60
N TRP A 47 16.31 -21.02 6.29
CA TRP A 47 17.59 -20.32 6.32
C TRP A 47 18.25 -20.31 7.71
N ASP A 48 17.73 -21.09 8.66
CA ASP A 48 18.20 -21.19 10.05
C ASP A 48 18.36 -19.80 10.71
N LEU A 49 17.34 -18.95 10.57
CA LEU A 49 17.41 -17.57 11.04
C LEU A 49 17.27 -17.49 12.57
N SER A 50 18.14 -16.69 13.19
CA SER A 50 17.97 -16.32 14.59
C SER A 50 16.66 -15.53 14.81
N PRO A 51 16.09 -15.53 16.03
CA PRO A 51 14.88 -14.75 16.33
C PRO A 51 15.01 -13.26 15.99
N THR A 52 16.20 -12.69 16.19
CA THR A 52 16.50 -11.29 15.85
C THR A 52 16.51 -11.07 14.34
N ALA A 53 17.11 -11.97 13.56
CA ALA A 53 17.12 -11.86 12.10
C ALA A 53 15.71 -11.94 11.53
N SER A 54 14.89 -12.88 12.01
CA SER A 54 13.47 -13.00 11.64
C SER A 54 12.66 -11.75 11.98
N ALA A 55 12.91 -11.14 13.15
CA ALA A 55 12.28 -9.88 13.54
C ALA A 55 12.66 -8.71 12.60
N LEU A 56 13.94 -8.63 12.20
CA LEU A 56 14.43 -7.58 11.30
C LEU A 56 13.76 -7.62 9.92
N LEU A 57 13.43 -8.81 9.40
CA LEU A 57 12.69 -8.96 8.14
C LEU A 57 11.31 -8.27 8.20
N THR A 58 10.64 -8.29 9.36
CA THR A 58 9.35 -7.63 9.56
C THR A 58 9.52 -6.13 9.82
N VAL A 59 10.50 -5.77 10.65
CA VAL A 59 10.79 -4.36 10.99
C VAL A 59 11.19 -3.56 9.74
N GLY A 60 11.80 -4.20 8.74
CA GLY A 60 12.14 -3.55 7.47
C GLY A 60 10.95 -2.83 6.80
N VAL A 61 9.77 -3.46 6.77
CA VAL A 61 8.55 -2.86 6.20
C VAL A 61 8.12 -1.62 7.01
N GLN A 62 8.15 -1.73 8.34
CA GLN A 62 7.78 -0.64 9.24
C GLN A 62 8.71 0.57 9.09
N LEU A 63 10.03 0.33 9.01
CA LEU A 63 11.02 1.38 8.78
C LEU A 63 10.82 2.05 7.41
N GLY A 64 10.58 1.26 6.36
CA GLY A 64 10.30 1.78 5.03
C GLY A 64 9.09 2.72 5.00
N PHE A 65 8.01 2.37 5.72
CA PHE A 65 6.85 3.24 5.87
C PHE A 65 7.17 4.54 6.59
N VAL A 66 7.91 4.49 7.70
CA VAL A 66 8.30 5.70 8.44
C VAL A 66 9.10 6.63 7.53
N ILE A 67 10.11 6.10 6.84
CA ILE A 67 10.93 6.87 5.90
C ILE A 67 10.04 7.47 4.79
N GLY A 68 9.16 6.67 4.18
CA GLY A 68 8.25 7.14 3.13
C GLY A 68 7.30 8.24 3.61
N ALA A 69 6.74 8.09 4.81
CA ALA A 69 5.87 9.09 5.42
C ALA A 69 6.62 10.40 5.71
N LEU A 70 7.84 10.31 6.24
CA LEU A 70 8.68 11.49 6.51
C LEU A 70 9.08 12.21 5.21
N VAL A 71 9.47 11.47 4.17
CA VAL A 71 9.77 12.05 2.86
C VAL A 71 8.52 12.70 2.27
N SER A 72 7.38 12.04 2.32
CA SER A 72 6.11 12.56 1.82
C SER A 72 5.70 13.85 2.56
N ALA A 73 5.84 13.88 3.88
CA ALA A 73 5.53 15.05 4.69
C ALA A 73 6.51 16.21 4.44
N GLY A 74 7.81 15.92 4.40
CA GLY A 74 8.85 16.93 4.16
C GLY A 74 8.78 17.55 2.77
N THR A 75 8.26 16.83 1.78
CA THR A 75 8.08 17.32 0.41
C THR A 75 6.68 17.88 0.14
N GLY A 76 5.73 17.70 1.06
CA GLY A 76 4.31 18.04 0.83
C GLY A 76 3.64 17.16 -0.25
N LEU A 77 4.21 15.98 -0.54
CA LEU A 77 3.76 15.12 -1.64
C LEU A 77 2.30 14.66 -1.46
N ALA A 78 1.89 14.41 -0.22
CA ALA A 78 0.53 13.98 0.10
C ALA A 78 -0.53 15.05 -0.23
N ASP A 79 -0.16 16.33 -0.10
CA ASP A 79 -1.05 17.45 -0.37
C ASP A 79 -1.01 17.86 -1.86
N ALA A 80 0.15 17.70 -2.50
CA ALA A 80 0.36 18.11 -3.88
C ALA A 80 -0.20 17.13 -4.92
N VAL A 81 -0.29 15.83 -4.60
CA VAL A 81 -0.62 14.77 -5.56
C VAL A 81 -1.96 14.10 -5.22
N PRO A 82 -2.86 13.89 -6.21
CA PRO A 82 -4.10 13.17 -5.98
C PRO A 82 -3.86 11.76 -5.40
N ALA A 83 -4.57 11.41 -4.33
CA ALA A 83 -4.41 10.13 -3.61
C ALA A 83 -4.48 8.89 -4.52
N ARG A 84 -5.32 8.92 -5.57
CA ARG A 84 -5.41 7.82 -6.55
C ARG A 84 -4.09 7.58 -7.29
N ARG A 85 -3.33 8.64 -7.59
CA ARG A 85 -2.02 8.52 -8.25
C ARG A 85 -0.97 7.97 -7.29
N LEU A 86 -0.97 8.44 -6.04
CA LEU A 86 -0.08 7.93 -4.99
C LEU A 86 -0.32 6.43 -4.77
N LEU A 87 -1.59 6.00 -4.70
CA LEU A 87 -1.94 4.58 -4.59
C LEU A 87 -1.45 3.78 -5.81
N ALA A 88 -1.69 4.28 -7.04
CA ALA A 88 -1.29 3.56 -8.25
C ALA A 88 0.24 3.42 -8.38
N VAL A 89 0.99 4.49 -8.10
CA VAL A 89 2.46 4.48 -8.12
C VAL A 89 3.00 3.58 -7.01
N GLY A 90 2.44 3.66 -5.80
CA GLY A 90 2.81 2.79 -4.68
C GLY A 90 2.56 1.31 -4.99
N ALA A 91 1.39 0.99 -5.56
CA ALA A 91 1.07 -0.37 -5.97
C ALA A 91 2.00 -0.90 -7.07
N ALA A 92 2.35 -0.06 -8.05
CA ALA A 92 3.31 -0.43 -9.10
C ALA A 92 4.71 -0.65 -8.52
N ALA A 93 5.17 0.24 -7.62
CA ALA A 93 6.45 0.08 -6.94
C ALA A 93 6.50 -1.21 -6.10
N ALA A 94 5.44 -1.51 -5.35
CA ALA A 94 5.32 -2.77 -4.61
C ALA A 94 5.35 -3.99 -5.54
N ALA A 95 4.63 -3.96 -6.66
CA ALA A 95 4.64 -5.04 -7.64
C ALA A 95 6.05 -5.25 -8.24
N LEU A 96 6.76 -4.17 -8.59
CA LEU A 96 8.13 -4.24 -9.11
C LEU A 96 9.12 -4.76 -8.07
N ALA A 97 9.01 -4.33 -6.81
CA ALA A 97 9.86 -4.83 -5.73
C ALA A 97 9.68 -6.35 -5.52
N ASN A 98 8.42 -6.82 -5.54
CA ASN A 98 8.12 -8.25 -5.46
C ASN A 98 8.61 -9.02 -6.70
N ALA A 99 8.43 -8.47 -7.90
CA ALA A 99 8.97 -9.07 -9.13
C ALA A 99 10.50 -9.14 -9.11
N GLY A 100 11.17 -8.18 -8.50
CA GLY A 100 12.62 -8.18 -8.31
C GLY A 100 13.14 -9.38 -7.50
N LEU A 101 12.33 -9.95 -6.60
CA LEU A 101 12.68 -11.18 -5.90
C LEU A 101 12.90 -12.36 -6.85
N LEU A 102 12.19 -12.40 -7.99
CA LEU A 102 12.39 -13.44 -9.01
C LEU A 102 13.77 -13.35 -9.66
N LEU A 103 14.35 -12.15 -9.74
CA LEU A 103 15.70 -11.93 -10.26
C LEU A 103 16.78 -12.25 -9.21
N ALA A 104 16.46 -12.04 -7.93
CA ALA A 104 17.36 -12.35 -6.81
C ALA A 104 17.36 -13.83 -6.42
N ALA A 105 16.28 -14.55 -6.73
CA ALA A 105 16.14 -15.99 -6.53
C ALA A 105 16.63 -16.82 -7.73
N GLY A 106 17.20 -16.17 -8.76
CA GLY A 106 17.83 -16.79 -9.93
C GLY A 106 19.31 -17.08 -9.74
#